data_AF-A0A963L813-F1
#
_entry.id   AF-A0A963L813-F1
#
_cell.length_a   1.000
_cell.length_b   1.000
_cell.length_c   1.000
_cell.angle_alpha   90.00
_cell.angle_beta   90.00
_cell.angle_gamma   90.00
#
_symmetry.space_group_name_H-M   'P 1'
#
loop_
_entity.id
_entity.type
_entity.pdbx_description
1 polymer ?
#
loop_
_entity_poly.entity_id
_entity_poly.type
_entity_poly.pdbx_seq_one_letter_code
_entity_poly.pdbx_strand_id
1 'polypeptide(L)'
;MYQYSEFDRQFVHQRAAQFRDQLERFQAGTLDGEAFKPLRLQNGWYVQRFAPMLRVAVPYGEISSEQLRVLARVAREFDHKEVHDLTHAHAGLS
;
A
#
# COMPACT_ATOMS: atom_id res chain seq x y z
N MET A 1 12.32 7.91 19.47
CA MET A 1 11.25 7.95 18.46
C MET A 1 11.56 9.04 17.46
N TYR A 2 11.68 8.66 16.19
CA TYR A 2 11.90 9.59 15.09
C TYR A 2 10.84 10.69 15.08
N GLN A 3 11.28 11.95 15.03
CA GLN A 3 10.39 13.11 14.99
C GLN A 3 10.26 13.61 13.57
N TYR A 4 9.05 13.49 13.02
CA TYR A 4 8.74 13.99 11.69
C TYR A 4 8.74 15.52 11.69
N SER A 5 9.60 16.10 10.87
CA SER A 5 9.56 17.52 10.54
C SER A 5 8.36 17.85 9.64
N GLU A 6 8.09 19.13 9.45
CA GLU A 6 7.07 19.57 8.48
C GLU A 6 7.41 19.08 7.07
N PHE A 7 8.69 19.14 6.70
CA PHE A 7 9.17 18.62 5.43
C PHE A 7 8.85 17.13 5.26
N ASP A 8 9.12 16.30 6.27
CA ASP A 8 8.87 14.86 6.19
C ASP A 8 7.38 14.56 6.00
N ARG A 9 6.51 15.30 6.72
CA ARG A 9 5.06 15.17 6.58
C ARG A 9 4.60 15.56 5.18
N GLN A 10 5.04 16.71 4.68
CA GLN A 10 4.72 17.18 3.33
C GLN A 10 5.20 16.19 2.28
N PHE A 11 6.42 15.66 2.42
CA PHE A 11 7.00 14.68 1.53
C PHE A 11 6.16 13.39 1.47
N VAL A 12 5.76 12.85 2.62
CA VAL A 12 4.89 11.66 2.68
C VAL A 12 3.54 11.92 2.02
N HIS A 13 2.94 13.09 2.26
CA HIS A 13 1.67 13.47 1.63
C HIS A 13 1.77 13.59 0.10
N GLN A 14 2.84 14.21 -0.40
CA GLN A 14 3.10 14.32 -1.84
C GLN A 14 3.30 12.95 -2.49
N ARG A 15 4.07 12.06 -1.85
CA ARG A 15 4.25 10.67 -2.31
C ARG A 15 2.94 9.90 -2.34
N ALA A 16 2.10 10.05 -1.31
CA ALA A 16 0.78 9.42 -1.27
C ALA A 16 -0.15 9.95 -2.37
N ALA A 17 -0.15 11.26 -2.64
CA ALA A 17 -0.92 11.86 -3.72
C ALA A 17 -0.44 11.40 -5.10
N GLN A 18 0.88 11.35 -5.32
CA GLN A 18 1.47 10.82 -6.56
C GLN A 18 1.05 9.37 -6.81
N PHE A 19 1.12 8.51 -5.78
CA PHE A 19 0.75 7.11 -5.96
C PHE A 19 -0.76 6.93 -6.19
N ARG A 20 -1.59 7.79 -5.60
CA ARG A 20 -3.04 7.80 -5.85
C ARG A 20 -3.36 8.10 -7.32
N ASP A 21 -2.76 9.13 -7.90
CA ASP A 21 -2.91 9.43 -9.33
C ASP A 21 -2.50 8.24 -10.21
N GLN A 22 -1.37 7.61 -9.90
CA GLN A 22 -0.89 6.42 -10.62
C GLN A 22 -1.91 5.26 -10.55
N LEU A 23 -2.49 5.03 -9.37
CA LEU A 23 -3.51 4.00 -9.16
C LEU A 23 -4.81 4.33 -9.91
N GLU A 24 -5.26 5.58 -9.87
CA GLU A 24 -6.47 6.02 -10.58
C GLU A 24 -6.34 5.81 -12.09
N ARG A 25 -5.17 6.12 -12.68
CA ARG A 25 -4.90 5.85 -14.09
C ARG A 25 -4.85 4.36 -14.42
N PHE A 26 -4.28 3.55 -13.53
CA PHE A 26 -4.29 2.09 -13.70
C PHE A 26 -5.73 1.55 -13.68
N GLN A 27 -6.55 2.00 -12.72
CA GLN A 27 -7.97 1.63 -12.64
C GLN A 27 -8.77 2.12 -13.86
N ALA A 28 -8.43 3.27 -14.42
CA ALA A 28 -9.03 3.80 -15.64
C ALA A 28 -8.51 3.12 -16.94
N GLY A 29 -7.54 2.20 -16.85
CA GLY A 29 -6.93 1.54 -17.99
C GLY A 29 -6.00 2.42 -18.83
N THR A 30 -5.68 3.64 -18.38
CA THR A 30 -4.77 4.58 -19.07
C THR A 30 -3.31 4.38 -18.68
N LEU A 31 -3.05 3.55 -17.67
CA LEU A 31 -1.73 3.06 -17.29
C LEU A 31 -1.74 1.53 -17.34
N ASP A 32 -0.86 0.95 -18.17
CA ASP A 32 -0.76 -0.49 -18.33
C ASP A 32 -0.25 -1.21 -17.06
N GLY A 33 -0.60 -2.49 -16.91
CA GLY A 33 -0.20 -3.32 -15.78
C GLY A 33 1.31 -3.49 -15.65
N GLU A 34 2.05 -3.66 -16.75
CA GLU A 34 3.51 -3.78 -16.73
C GLU A 34 4.17 -2.46 -16.31
N ALA A 35 3.61 -1.32 -16.75
CA ALA A 35 4.07 0.00 -16.34
C ALA A 35 3.70 0.31 -14.87
N PHE A 36 2.57 -0.21 -14.38
CA PHE A 36 2.12 -0.01 -13.00
C PHE A 36 2.86 -0.89 -11.99
N LYS A 37 3.29 -2.09 -12.38
CA LYS A 37 4.01 -3.06 -11.55
C LYS A 37 5.19 -2.45 -10.77
N PRO A 38 6.18 -1.77 -11.38
CA PRO A 38 7.26 -1.15 -10.62
C PRO A 38 6.77 -0.06 -9.66
N LEU A 39 5.73 0.70 -10.01
CA LEU A 39 5.19 1.78 -9.19
C LEU A 39 4.54 1.25 -7.90
N ARG A 40 3.72 0.20 -7.99
CA ARG A 40 3.11 -0.41 -6.80
C ARG A 40 4.15 -1.06 -5.88
N LEU A 41 5.17 -1.73 -6.46
CA LEU A 41 6.22 -2.38 -5.68
C LEU A 41 7.09 -1.37 -4.92
N GLN A 42 7.44 -0.24 -5.54
CA GLN A 42 8.17 0.84 -4.87
C GLN A 42 7.38 1.43 -3.70
N ASN A 43 6.05 1.50 -3.81
CA ASN A 43 5.17 1.97 -2.75
C ASN A 43 4.77 0.87 -1.74
N GLY A 44 5.38 -0.32 -1.82
CA GLY A 44 5.17 -1.40 -0.87
C GLY A 44 3.87 -2.17 -1.06
N TRP A 45 3.20 -2.01 -2.20
CA TRP A 45 2.01 -2.81 -2.54
C TRP A 45 2.38 -4.00 -3.42
N TYR A 46 2.40 -5.16 -2.78
CA TYR A 46 2.63 -6.44 -3.40
C TYR A 46 1.29 -7.14 -3.61
N VAL A 47 1.15 -7.84 -4.73
CA VAL A 47 0.01 -8.72 -4.95
C VAL A 47 0.56 -10.12 -5.08
N GLN A 48 0.22 -10.97 -4.11
CA GLN A 48 0.51 -12.39 -4.12
C GLN A 48 -0.67 -13.13 -4.72
N ARG A 49 -0.47 -14.39 -5.09
CA ARG A 49 -1.47 -15.26 -5.71
C ARG A 49 -2.84 -15.27 -5.00
N PHE A 50 -2.85 -15.09 -3.68
CA PHE A 50 -4.06 -15.21 -2.85
C PHE A 50 -4.47 -13.92 -2.13
N ALA A 51 -3.59 -12.92 -2.03
CA ALA A 51 -3.89 -11.69 -1.30
C ALA A 51 -2.88 -10.58 -1.63
N PRO A 52 -3.29 -9.31 -1.55
CA PRO A 52 -2.35 -8.20 -1.48
C PRO A 52 -1.58 -8.21 -0.15
N MET A 53 -0.32 -7.76 -0.19
CA MET A 53 0.51 -7.53 0.98
C MET A 53 1.00 -6.07 0.97
N LEU A 54 0.84 -5.40 2.10
CA LEU A 54 1.30 -4.03 2.33
C LEU A 54 2.58 -4.05 3.16
N ARG A 55 3.66 -3.48 2.61
CA ARG A 55 4.90 -3.20 3.34
C ARG A 55 4.92 -1.76 3.81
N VAL A 56 4.95 -1.57 5.13
CA VAL A 56 5.03 -0.24 5.76
C VAL A 56 6.49 0.08 6.10
N ALA A 57 6.99 1.24 5.66
CA ALA A 57 8.30 1.73 6.02
C ALA A 57 8.27 2.33 7.44
N VAL A 58 9.15 1.85 8.32
CA VAL A 58 9.28 2.32 9.70
C VAL A 58 10.71 2.83 9.92
N PRO A 59 10.91 4.15 10.05
CA PRO A 59 12.24 4.71 10.30
C PRO A 59 12.86 4.12 11.56
N TYR A 60 14.07 3.57 11.42
CA TYR A 60 14.83 2.96 12.52
C TYR A 60 14.12 1.82 13.27
N GLY A 61 13.00 1.30 12.73
CA GLY A 61 12.21 0.24 13.37
C GLY A 61 11.45 0.67 14.64
N GLU A 62 11.41 1.97 14.97
CA GLU A 62 10.72 2.48 16.16
C GLU A 62 9.26 2.83 15.85
N ILE A 63 8.32 2.29 16.62
CA ILE A 63 6.87 2.53 16.46
C ILE A 63 6.26 3.01 17.78
N SER A 64 5.50 4.09 17.73
CA SER A 64 4.70 4.59 18.86
C SER A 64 3.44 3.76 19.09
N SER A 65 2.89 3.78 20.30
CA SER A 65 1.60 3.14 20.58
C SER A 65 0.46 3.73 19.73
N GLU A 66 0.52 5.01 19.39
CA GLU A 66 -0.43 5.68 18.50
C GLU A 66 -0.30 5.17 17.06
N GLN A 67 0.91 5.10 16.51
CA GLN A 67 1.19 4.57 15.18
C GLN A 67 0.76 3.10 15.07
N LEU A 68 1.03 2.29 16.10
CA LEU A 68 0.61 0.90 16.15
C LEU A 68 -0.91 0.76 16.15
N ARG A 69 -1.65 1.64 16.84
CA ARG A 69 -3.12 1.65 16.80
C ARG A 69 -3.66 1.95 15.40
N VAL A 70 -2.99 2.83 14.65
CA VAL A 70 -3.35 3.11 13.24
C VAL A 70 -3.12 1.86 12.38
N LEU A 71 -1.98 1.17 12.52
CA LEU A 71 -1.73 -0.08 11.81
C LEU A 71 -2.77 -1.16 12.17
N ALA A 72 -3.12 -1.27 13.46
CA ALA A 72 -4.13 -2.21 13.92
C ALA A 72 -5.52 -1.89 13.36
N ARG A 73 -5.85 -0.61 13.17
CA ARG A 73 -7.09 -0.20 12.49
C ARG A 73 -7.07 -0.64 11.03
N VAL A 74 -5.98 -0.38 10.31
CA VAL A 74 -5.83 -0.79 8.91
C VAL A 74 -6.00 -2.30 8.74
N ALA A 75 -5.36 -3.10 9.60
CA ALA A 75 -5.52 -4.55 9.57
C ALA A 75 -6.97 -4.99 9.80
N ARG A 76 -7.67 -4.41 10.80
CA ARG A 76 -9.07 -4.78 11.09
C ARG A 76 -10.06 -4.36 10.00
N GLU A 77 -9.83 -3.21 9.36
CA GLU A 77 -10.76 -2.61 8.39
C GLU A 77 -10.51 -3.05 6.95
N PHE A 78 -9.30 -3.51 6.61
CA PHE A 78 -8.93 -3.80 5.22
C PHE A 78 -8.29 -5.17 4.99
N ASP A 79 -7.76 -5.86 6.01
CA ASP A 79 -7.21 -7.22 5.86
C ASP A 79 -8.31 -8.28 6.00
N HIS A 80 -9.26 -8.24 5.08
CA HIS A 80 -10.31 -9.25 4.98
C HIS A 80 -9.83 -10.39 4.08
N LYS A 81 -9.57 -11.55 4.69
CA LYS A 81 -9.40 -12.80 3.95
C LYS A 81 -10.78 -13.35 3.62
N GLU A 82 -11.16 -13.36 2.35
CA GLU A 82 -12.27 -14.21 1.94
C GLU A 82 -11.90 -15.68 2.21
N VAL A 83 -12.81 -16.39 2.86
CA VAL A 83 -12.60 -17.79 3.26
C VAL A 83 -12.55 -18.65 2.00
N HIS A 84 -11.36 -18.95 1.51
CA HIS A 84 -11.11 -19.99 0.50
C HIS A 84 -11.88 -19.85 -0.81
N ASP A 85 -12.28 -18.64 -1.20
CA ASP A 85 -12.79 -18.44 -2.55
C ASP A 85 -11.63 -18.29 -3.54
N LEU A 86 -11.23 -19.42 -4.14
CA LEU A 86 -10.21 -19.46 -5.20
C LEU A 86 -10.77 -19.01 -6.57
N THR A 87 -12.08 -18.73 -6.65
CA THR A 87 -12.78 -18.40 -7.91
C THR A 87 -12.41 -17.00 -8.41
N HIS A 88 -11.94 -16.11 -7.52
CA HIS A 88 -11.46 -14.76 -7.82
C HIS A 88 -9.95 -14.59 -7.60
N ALA A 89 -9.15 -15.63 -7.88
CA ALA A 89 -7.70 -15.47 -7.98
C ALA A 89 -7.38 -14.49 -9.13
N HIS A 90 -7.18 -13.21 -8.80
CA HIS A 90 -6.84 -12.17 -9.77
C HIS A 90 -5.44 -12.39 -10.33
N ALA A 91 -5.36 -13.18 -11.39
CA ALA A 91 -4.13 -13.41 -12.16
C ALA A 91 -3.56 -12.12 -12.77
N GLY A 92 -4.41 -11.09 -12.98
CA GLY A 92 -4.04 -9.82 -13.61
C GLY A 92 -3.27 -8.82 -12.73
N LEU A 93 -2.95 -9.16 -11.48
CA LEU A 93 -2.14 -8.31 -10.59
C LEU A 93 -0.74 -8.90 -10.29
N SER A 94 -0.41 -10.07 -10.82
CA SER A 94 0.90 -10.73 -10.71
C SER A 94 1.83 -10.31 -11.84
#